data_AF-H9ZNS3-F1
#
_entry.id   AF-H9ZNS3-F1
#
_cell.length_a   1.000
_cell.length_b   1.000
_cell.length_c   1.000
_cell.angle_alpha   90.00
_cell.angle_beta   90.00
_cell.angle_gamma   90.00
#
_symmetry.space_group_name_H-M   'P 1'
#
loop_
_entity.id
_entity.type
_entity.pdbx_description
1 polymer ?
#
loop_
_entity_poly.entity_id
_entity_poly.type
_entity_poly.pdbx_seq_one_letter_code
_entity_poly.pdbx_strand_id
1 'polypeptide(L)'
;MRDWPAFLLALLVAFALWYSLQERAPVVERSLKVPLQAVGLGEGRRALGLPREVLLRLRGPAPLLEGRALPVSAYLDLSGAEGEVVREVRVAAPQGVEVLEVVPARVGVVVEVEAQRQIPVEVLAQGAWVLTDPAFVEAVGPNSQVEAAVSAVGLDLGDEVALFPFGPEGPLEGVELRPNRVRVVERREALFLKEVPLSLKPPPGRRLLDYAPKTVRLVGPREALEGLAGVTATLQGDLGPGEVEVAVAPDLPPGVQTLGPVRVRVALE
;
A
#
# COMPACT_ATOMS: atom_id res chain seq x y z
N MET A 1 23.48 1.66 -90.60
CA MET A 1 23.20 0.41 -89.86
C MET A 1 24.09 0.43 -88.64
N ARG A 2 23.71 1.20 -87.63
CA ARG A 2 23.05 0.70 -86.41
C ARG A 2 24.12 0.24 -85.42
N ASP A 3 24.65 1.23 -84.71
CA ASP A 3 25.63 1.12 -83.60
C ASP A 3 25.00 0.50 -82.34
N TRP A 4 23.97 -0.31 -82.55
CA TRP A 4 23.25 -1.12 -81.59
C TRP A 4 24.15 -1.93 -80.66
N PRO A 5 25.29 -2.52 -81.09
CA PRO A 5 26.19 -3.18 -80.16
C PRO A 5 26.81 -2.22 -79.13
N ALA A 6 27.18 -1.00 -79.53
CA ALA A 6 27.69 0.01 -78.60
C ALA A 6 26.58 0.49 -77.64
N PHE A 7 25.35 0.62 -78.16
CA PHE A 7 24.17 0.99 -77.36
C PHE A 7 23.82 -0.09 -76.32
N LEU A 8 23.87 -1.37 -76.70
CA LEU A 8 23.67 -2.51 -75.79
C LEU A 8 24.75 -2.57 -74.71
N LEU A 9 26.01 -2.31 -75.08
CA LEU A 9 27.13 -2.34 -74.15
C LEU A 9 27.05 -1.19 -73.14
N ALA A 10 26.69 0.01 -73.60
CA ALA A 10 26.41 1.15 -72.73
C ALA A 10 25.23 0.88 -71.78
N LEU A 11 24.16 0.23 -72.26
CA LEU A 11 23.01 -0.14 -71.43
C LEU A 11 23.39 -1.17 -70.35
N LEU A 12 24.21 -2.16 -70.68
CA LEU A 12 24.69 -3.17 -69.74
C LEU A 12 25.56 -2.53 -68.65
N VAL A 13 26.46 -1.62 -69.03
CA VAL A 13 27.30 -0.84 -68.09
C VAL A 13 26.43 0.06 -67.22
N ALA A 14 25.41 0.71 -67.79
CA ALA A 14 24.48 1.53 -67.03
C ALA A 14 23.70 0.71 -66.00
N PHE A 15 23.21 -0.49 -66.35
CA PHE A 15 22.56 -1.39 -65.40
C PHE A 15 23.51 -1.92 -64.32
N ALA A 16 24.76 -2.26 -64.68
CA ALA A 16 25.77 -2.68 -63.73
C ALA A 16 26.12 -1.56 -62.75
N LEU A 17 26.29 -0.33 -63.24
CA LEU A 17 26.51 0.85 -62.41
C LEU A 17 25.29 1.18 -61.55
N TRP A 18 24.08 1.13 -62.12
CA TRP A 18 22.84 1.33 -61.36
C TRP A 18 22.72 0.35 -60.20
N TYR A 19 22.94 -0.95 -60.47
CA TYR A 19 22.92 -1.98 -59.44
C TYR A 19 24.03 -1.79 -58.40
N SER A 20 25.22 -1.34 -58.82
CA SER A 20 26.33 -1.03 -57.92
C SER A 20 26.09 0.21 -57.06
N LEU A 21 25.36 1.20 -57.59
CA LEU A 21 24.98 2.42 -56.88
C LEU A 21 23.71 2.25 -56.06
N GLN A 22 23.05 1.11 -56.13
CA GLN A 22 21.93 0.78 -55.25
C GLN A 22 22.48 0.68 -53.82
N GLU A 23 22.48 1.81 -53.13
CA GLU A 23 23.01 1.96 -51.78
C GLU A 23 22.32 0.95 -50.85
N ARG A 24 23.13 0.11 -50.21
CA ARG A 24 22.65 -0.71 -49.10
C ARG A 24 22.18 0.26 -48.04
N ALA A 25 20.93 0.13 -47.58
CA ALA A 25 20.36 1.01 -46.57
C ALA A 25 21.36 1.24 -45.43
N PRO A 26 21.60 2.49 -45.00
CA PRO A 26 22.57 2.78 -43.98
C PRO A 26 22.21 2.01 -42.71
N VAL A 27 23.19 1.25 -42.20
CA VAL A 27 23.05 0.55 -40.93
C VAL A 27 23.29 1.58 -39.84
N VAL A 28 22.26 1.85 -39.03
CA VAL A 28 22.32 2.81 -37.93
C VAL A 28 22.30 2.07 -36.60
N GLU A 29 22.82 2.72 -35.56
CA GLU A 29 22.77 2.23 -34.19
C GLU A 29 21.78 3.10 -33.40
N ARG A 30 20.87 2.45 -32.67
CA ARG A 30 19.85 3.15 -31.87
C ARG A 30 19.72 2.52 -30.49
N SER A 31 19.63 3.38 -29.48
CA SER A 31 19.28 2.97 -28.11
C SER A 31 17.78 3.17 -27.88
N LEU A 32 17.10 2.14 -27.36
CA LEU A 32 15.65 2.13 -27.12
C LEU A 32 15.35 1.57 -25.74
N LYS A 33 14.35 2.13 -25.06
CA LYS A 33 13.81 1.57 -23.82
C LYS A 33 12.61 0.70 -24.16
N VAL A 34 12.64 -0.55 -23.73
CA VAL A 34 11.59 -1.54 -24.01
C VAL A 34 11.09 -2.12 -22.69
N PRO A 35 9.76 -2.31 -22.50
CA PRO A 35 9.23 -2.93 -21.30
C PRO A 35 9.71 -4.38 -21.17
N LEU A 36 10.13 -4.77 -19.97
CA LEU A 36 10.53 -6.14 -19.67
C LEU A 36 9.31 -6.97 -19.27
N GLN A 37 9.09 -8.08 -19.96
CA GLN A 37 7.99 -9.00 -19.66
C GLN A 37 8.52 -10.27 -19.00
N ALA A 38 7.82 -10.78 -18.00
CA ALA A 38 8.15 -12.09 -17.42
C ALA A 38 7.32 -13.17 -18.13
N VAL A 39 7.98 -14.24 -18.58
CA VAL A 39 7.35 -15.38 -19.26
C VAL A 39 7.66 -16.67 -18.51
N GLY A 40 6.77 -17.67 -18.61
CA GLY A 40 6.96 -18.95 -17.95
C GLY A 40 6.67 -18.95 -16.44
N LEU A 41 6.08 -17.88 -15.90
CA LEU A 41 5.47 -17.92 -14.57
C LEU A 41 4.27 -18.87 -14.60
N GLY A 42 4.28 -19.88 -13.72
CA GLY A 42 3.11 -20.74 -13.50
C GLY A 42 1.93 -19.94 -12.95
N GLU A 43 0.72 -20.50 -13.06
CA GLU A 43 -0.48 -19.89 -12.49
C GLU A 43 -0.33 -19.67 -10.98
N GLY A 44 -0.83 -18.54 -10.47
CA GLY A 44 -0.73 -18.18 -9.05
C GLY A 44 0.70 -17.91 -8.58
N ARG A 45 1.61 -17.43 -9.45
CA ARG A 45 2.95 -16.97 -9.07
C ARG A 45 3.15 -15.52 -9.46
N ARG A 46 3.87 -14.76 -8.63
CA ARG A 46 4.30 -13.39 -8.93
C ARG A 46 5.81 -13.24 -8.80
N ALA A 47 6.39 -12.38 -9.61
CA ALA A 47 7.80 -12.02 -9.57
C ALA A 47 7.98 -10.60 -9.03
N LEU A 48 8.86 -10.48 -8.03
CA LEU A 48 9.27 -9.23 -7.40
C LEU A 48 10.62 -8.77 -7.94
N GLY A 49 10.86 -7.46 -7.95
CA GLY A 49 12.15 -6.86 -8.35
C GLY A 49 12.35 -6.71 -9.86
N LEU A 50 11.30 -6.87 -10.67
CA LEU A 50 11.38 -6.68 -12.11
C LEU A 50 11.52 -5.19 -12.48
N PRO A 51 12.55 -4.78 -13.24
CA PRO A 51 12.62 -3.43 -13.77
C PRO A 51 11.52 -3.22 -14.81
N ARG A 52 10.89 -2.04 -14.79
CA ARG A 52 9.81 -1.70 -15.73
C ARG A 52 10.28 -1.65 -17.18
N GLU A 53 11.52 -1.23 -17.40
CA GLU A 53 12.11 -1.04 -18.73
C GLU A 53 13.57 -1.50 -18.75
N VAL A 54 14.01 -2.00 -19.90
CA VAL A 54 15.41 -2.31 -20.20
C VAL A 54 15.89 -1.44 -21.36
N LEU A 55 17.15 -1.01 -21.30
CA LEU A 55 17.79 -0.27 -22.38
C LEU A 55 18.45 -1.25 -23.34
N LEU A 56 18.04 -1.20 -24.60
CA LEU A 56 18.58 -2.01 -25.68
C LEU A 56 19.36 -1.13 -26.64
N ARG A 57 20.60 -1.52 -26.96
CA ARG A 57 21.33 -0.98 -28.12
C ARG A 57 21.16 -1.92 -29.29
N LEU A 58 20.56 -1.41 -30.35
CA LEU A 58 20.24 -2.17 -31.56
C LEU A 58 21.00 -1.61 -32.75
N ARG A 59 21.36 -2.47 -33.70
CA ARG A 59 21.97 -2.13 -34.97
C ARG A 59 21.16 -2.73 -36.11
N GLY A 60 20.87 -1.94 -37.15
CA GLY A 60 20.06 -2.41 -38.27
C GLY A 60 19.80 -1.35 -39.32
N PRO A 61 19.10 -1.70 -40.41
CA PRO A 61 18.70 -0.76 -41.45
C PRO A 61 17.90 0.42 -40.87
N ALA A 62 18.24 1.65 -41.25
CA ALA A 62 17.54 2.86 -40.79
C ALA A 62 16.00 2.77 -40.91
N PRO A 63 15.40 2.26 -42.00
CA PRO A 63 13.94 2.15 -42.10
C PRO A 63 13.30 1.23 -41.05
N LEU A 64 14.04 0.21 -40.58
CA LEU A 64 13.58 -0.72 -39.55
C LEU A 64 13.75 -0.15 -38.14
N LEU A 65 14.79 0.65 -37.90
CA LEU A 65 15.07 1.23 -36.59
C LEU A 65 14.36 2.57 -36.33
N GLU A 66 13.96 3.29 -37.37
CA GLU A 66 13.27 4.59 -37.27
C GLU A 66 11.74 4.46 -37.34
N GLY A 67 11.23 3.27 -37.65
CA GLY A 67 9.80 2.97 -37.68
C GLY A 67 9.10 3.27 -36.35
N ARG A 68 7.82 3.70 -36.43
CA ARG A 68 7.02 4.09 -35.26
C ARG A 68 6.68 2.92 -34.31
N ALA A 69 6.79 1.68 -34.78
CA ALA A 69 6.54 0.48 -34.02
C ALA A 69 7.59 -0.59 -34.38
N LEU A 70 8.72 -0.59 -33.67
CA LEU A 70 9.64 -1.74 -33.72
C LEU A 70 9.02 -2.90 -32.94
N PRO A 71 8.86 -4.09 -33.54
CA PRO A 71 8.42 -5.30 -32.83
C PRO A 71 9.60 -5.92 -32.06
N VAL A 72 10.20 -5.15 -31.15
CA VAL A 72 11.26 -5.63 -30.26
C VAL A 72 10.65 -5.84 -28.88
N SER A 73 10.78 -7.06 -28.36
CA SER A 73 10.28 -7.41 -27.02
C SER A 73 11.40 -8.00 -26.18
N ALA A 74 11.59 -7.45 -24.99
CA ALA A 74 12.47 -8.02 -23.98
C ALA A 74 11.65 -8.88 -23.01
N TYR A 75 12.12 -10.09 -22.76
CA TYR A 75 11.47 -11.01 -21.84
C TYR A 75 12.46 -11.75 -20.95
N LEU A 76 12.00 -12.08 -19.75
CA LEU A 76 12.73 -12.84 -18.75
C LEU A 76 12.04 -14.19 -18.59
N ASP A 77 12.75 -15.27 -18.91
CA ASP A 77 12.25 -16.64 -18.77
C ASP A 77 12.38 -17.11 -17.32
N LEU A 78 11.24 -17.23 -16.64
CA LEU A 78 11.12 -17.65 -15.25
C LEU A 78 10.49 -19.05 -15.12
N SER A 79 10.51 -19.84 -16.20
CA SER A 79 10.01 -21.21 -16.20
C SER A 79 10.67 -22.05 -15.11
N GLY A 80 9.87 -22.56 -14.18
CA GLY A 80 10.32 -23.40 -13.07
C GLY A 80 11.18 -22.66 -12.03
N ALA A 81 11.19 -21.32 -12.03
CA ALA A 81 11.87 -20.54 -11.00
C ALA A 81 11.03 -20.45 -9.71
N GLU A 82 11.71 -20.55 -8.56
CA GLU A 82 11.16 -20.40 -7.22
C GLU A 82 12.20 -19.72 -6.32
N GLY A 83 11.75 -18.80 -5.46
CA GLY A 83 12.64 -18.02 -4.60
C GLY A 83 13.47 -16.99 -5.37
N GLU A 84 14.62 -16.61 -4.81
CA GLU A 84 15.54 -15.65 -5.42
C GLU A 84 16.32 -16.30 -6.57
N VAL A 85 16.18 -15.73 -7.78
CA VAL A 85 16.88 -16.20 -8.97
C VAL A 85 17.40 -15.03 -9.80
N VAL A 86 18.59 -15.21 -10.36
CA VAL A 86 19.14 -14.27 -11.34
C VAL A 86 19.00 -14.88 -12.73
N ARG A 87 18.32 -14.16 -13.63
CA ARG A 87 18.11 -14.59 -15.02
C ARG A 87 18.60 -13.55 -16.01
N GLU A 88 19.00 -14.03 -17.18
CA GLU A 88 19.45 -13.19 -18.29
C GLU A 88 18.25 -12.71 -19.09
N VAL A 89 18.24 -11.42 -19.42
CA VAL A 89 17.20 -10.81 -20.24
C VAL A 89 17.37 -11.28 -21.68
N ARG A 90 16.34 -11.95 -22.22
CA ARG A 90 16.30 -12.35 -23.63
C ARG A 90 15.55 -11.29 -24.44
N VAL A 91 15.99 -11.09 -25.67
CA VAL A 91 15.40 -10.11 -26.58
C VAL A 91 14.98 -10.83 -27.85
N ALA A 92 13.71 -10.69 -28.21
CA ALA A 92 13.23 -11.06 -29.54
C ALA A 92 13.27 -9.81 -30.43
N ALA A 93 14.09 -9.87 -31.47
CA ALA A 93 14.22 -8.82 -32.48
C ALA A 93 13.86 -9.39 -33.87
N PRO A 94 13.30 -8.57 -34.77
CA PRO A 94 12.98 -8.98 -36.14
C PRO A 94 14.24 -9.24 -36.97
N GLN A 95 14.10 -9.97 -38.07
CA GLN A 95 15.21 -10.24 -38.99
C GLN A 95 15.85 -8.95 -39.52
N GLY A 96 17.19 -8.90 -39.53
CA GLY A 96 17.95 -7.72 -39.95
C GLY A 96 18.23 -6.70 -38.85
N VAL A 97 17.78 -6.94 -37.60
CA VAL A 97 18.16 -6.16 -36.43
C VAL A 97 19.05 -7.00 -35.51
N GLU A 98 20.20 -6.47 -35.17
CA GLU A 98 21.17 -7.07 -34.25
C GLU A 98 21.11 -6.37 -32.89
N VAL A 99 21.13 -7.14 -31.81
CA VAL A 99 21.17 -6.62 -30.44
C VAL A 99 22.63 -6.52 -30.01
N LEU A 100 23.14 -5.30 -29.85
CA LEU A 100 24.52 -5.06 -29.45
C LEU A 100 24.70 -5.12 -27.93
N GLU A 101 23.75 -4.55 -27.18
CA GLU A 101 23.84 -4.45 -25.73
C GLU A 101 22.45 -4.46 -25.09
N VAL A 102 22.36 -5.08 -23.91
CA VAL A 102 21.17 -5.12 -23.06
C VAL A 102 21.56 -4.65 -21.66
N VAL A 103 20.91 -3.59 -21.17
CA VAL A 103 21.19 -3.02 -19.85
C VAL A 103 19.89 -2.89 -19.04
N PRO A 104 19.77 -3.57 -17.90
CA PRO A 104 20.67 -4.61 -17.36
C PRO A 104 20.57 -5.93 -18.15
N ALA A 105 21.70 -6.60 -18.37
CA ALA A 105 21.74 -7.93 -19.01
C ALA A 105 21.22 -9.05 -18.09
N ARG A 106 21.40 -8.88 -16.77
CA ARG A 106 20.95 -9.83 -15.75
C ARG A 106 20.09 -9.12 -14.73
N VAL A 107 18.99 -9.74 -14.37
CA VAL A 107 18.03 -9.23 -13.37
C VAL A 107 17.88 -10.28 -12.29
N GLY A 108 18.08 -9.87 -11.04
CA GLY A 108 17.71 -10.65 -9.87
C GLY A 108 16.23 -10.43 -9.58
N VAL A 109 15.46 -11.51 -9.50
CA VAL A 109 14.03 -11.50 -9.19
C VAL A 109 13.74 -12.50 -8.10
N VAL A 110 12.70 -12.22 -7.31
CA VAL A 110 12.19 -13.17 -6.31
C VAL A 110 10.84 -13.68 -6.81
N VAL A 111 10.74 -14.99 -7.06
CA VAL A 111 9.50 -15.63 -7.50
C VAL A 111 8.81 -16.26 -6.31
N GLU A 112 7.60 -15.79 -6.03
CA GLU A 112 6.79 -16.25 -4.91
C GLU A 112 5.42 -16.75 -5.39
N VAL A 113 4.80 -17.58 -4.55
CA VAL A 113 3.41 -17.97 -4.72
C VAL A 113 2.52 -16.77 -4.39
N GLU A 114 1.48 -16.58 -5.18
CA GLU A 114 0.43 -15.61 -4.90
C GLU A 114 -0.41 -16.13 -3.72
N ALA A 115 -0.40 -15.35 -2.65
CA ALA A 115 -1.19 -15.64 -1.47
C ALA A 115 -2.39 -14.69 -1.40
N GLN A 116 -3.39 -15.12 -0.64
CA GLN A 116 -4.56 -14.31 -0.33
C GLN A 116 -4.81 -14.33 1.17
N ARG A 117 -5.10 -13.17 1.76
CA ARG A 117 -5.36 -13.03 3.19
C ARG A 117 -6.43 -11.97 3.44
N GLN A 118 -7.34 -12.24 4.36
CA GLN A 118 -8.29 -11.24 4.82
C GLN A 118 -7.62 -10.32 5.85
N ILE A 119 -7.69 -9.01 5.61
CA ILE A 119 -7.17 -7.98 6.50
C ILE A 119 -8.29 -7.01 6.89
N PRO A 120 -8.26 -6.44 8.11
CA PRO A 120 -9.25 -5.48 8.56
C PRO A 120 -9.13 -4.15 7.81
N VAL A 121 -10.25 -3.47 7.66
CA VAL A 121 -10.36 -2.14 7.06
C VAL A 121 -10.30 -1.07 8.13
N GLU A 122 -9.43 -0.09 7.95
CA GLU A 122 -9.26 1.05 8.85
C GLU A 122 -9.42 2.35 8.07
N VAL A 123 -10.47 3.11 8.38
CA VAL A 123 -10.70 4.42 7.78
C VAL A 123 -10.29 5.51 8.76
N LEU A 124 -9.33 6.33 8.35
CA LEU A 124 -8.86 7.46 9.12
C LEU A 124 -9.80 8.65 8.89
N ALA A 125 -10.47 9.09 9.95
CA ALA A 125 -11.30 10.28 9.99
C ALA A 125 -10.86 11.21 11.14
N GLN A 126 -11.12 12.51 10.99
CA GLN A 126 -10.76 13.49 12.02
C GLN A 126 -11.72 13.40 13.21
N GLY A 127 -11.27 12.84 14.33
CA GLY A 127 -12.03 12.82 15.59
C GLY A 127 -13.23 11.87 15.64
N ALA A 128 -13.44 11.08 14.60
CA ALA A 128 -14.53 10.11 14.49
C ALA A 128 -14.00 8.71 14.17
N TRP A 129 -14.68 7.70 14.72
CA TRP A 129 -14.55 6.32 14.27
C TRP A 129 -15.57 6.06 13.16
N VAL A 130 -15.10 5.43 12.09
CA VAL A 130 -15.91 5.13 10.91
C VAL A 130 -16.15 3.64 10.84
N LEU A 131 -17.42 3.24 10.71
CA LEU A 131 -17.79 1.86 10.44
C LEU A 131 -17.96 1.68 8.93
N THR A 132 -17.25 0.70 8.37
CA THR A 132 -17.29 0.38 6.94
C THR A 132 -17.96 -0.95 6.67
N ASP A 133 -18.57 -1.06 5.49
CA ASP A 133 -19.06 -2.32 4.93
C ASP A 133 -18.43 -2.51 3.54
N PRO A 134 -17.64 -3.59 3.33
CA PRO A 134 -17.20 -4.59 4.31
C PRO A 134 -16.16 -4.06 5.33
N ALA A 135 -16.08 -4.72 6.49
CA ALA A 135 -15.07 -4.46 7.53
C ALA A 135 -13.75 -5.21 7.31
N PHE A 136 -13.75 -6.22 6.42
CA PHE A 136 -12.58 -7.00 6.03
C PHE A 136 -12.50 -7.07 4.51
N VAL A 137 -11.29 -6.95 3.98
CA VAL A 137 -11.02 -7.06 2.54
C VAL A 137 -9.95 -8.11 2.29
N GLU A 138 -9.98 -8.71 1.11
CA GLU A 138 -9.00 -9.71 0.70
C GLU A 138 -7.80 -9.02 0.05
N ALA A 139 -6.62 -9.20 0.63
CA ALA A 139 -5.34 -8.80 0.07
C ALA A 139 -4.76 -9.95 -0.74
N VAL A 140 -4.49 -9.72 -2.02
CA VAL A 140 -3.96 -10.70 -2.98
C VAL A 140 -2.63 -10.19 -3.52
N GLY A 141 -1.57 -11.00 -3.46
CA GLY A 141 -0.24 -10.60 -3.91
C GLY A 141 0.85 -11.60 -3.55
N PRO A 142 2.13 -11.20 -3.63
CA PRO A 142 3.26 -12.03 -3.21
C PRO A 142 3.12 -12.46 -1.75
N ASN A 143 3.44 -13.72 -1.44
CA ASN A 143 3.25 -14.28 -0.09
C ASN A 143 3.91 -13.43 1.00
N SER A 144 5.16 -12.98 0.79
CA SER A 144 5.88 -12.15 1.75
C SER A 144 5.14 -10.83 2.07
N GLN A 145 4.60 -10.18 1.05
CA GLN A 145 3.88 -8.91 1.19
C GLN A 145 2.49 -9.11 1.81
N VAL A 146 1.80 -10.19 1.48
CA VAL A 146 0.49 -10.53 2.05
C VAL A 146 0.61 -10.95 3.52
N GLU A 147 1.69 -11.62 3.90
CA GLU A 147 1.99 -11.91 5.31
C GLU A 147 2.31 -10.64 6.10
N ALA A 148 3.02 -9.69 5.49
CA ALA A 148 3.32 -8.38 6.07
C ALA A 148 2.10 -7.43 6.12
N ALA A 149 1.02 -7.72 5.39
CA ALA A 149 -0.18 -6.90 5.38
C ALA A 149 -0.90 -6.94 6.74
N VAL A 150 -1.03 -5.76 7.35
CA VAL A 150 -1.67 -5.58 8.67
C VAL A 150 -3.08 -5.06 8.51
N SER A 151 -3.26 -3.96 7.77
CA SER A 151 -4.56 -3.34 7.58
C SER A 151 -4.71 -2.69 6.20
N ALA A 152 -5.96 -2.59 5.75
CA ALA A 152 -6.33 -1.85 4.56
C ALA A 152 -6.78 -0.45 4.99
N VAL A 153 -5.96 0.56 4.72
CA VAL A 153 -6.16 1.91 5.21
C VAL A 153 -6.80 2.79 4.14
N GLY A 154 -7.81 3.56 4.55
CA GLY A 154 -8.47 4.57 3.72
C GLY A 154 -8.59 5.92 4.43
N LEU A 155 -8.78 6.98 3.66
CA LEU A 155 -9.05 8.33 4.18
C LEU A 155 -10.54 8.64 3.98
N ASP A 156 -11.24 9.10 5.02
CA ASP A 156 -12.64 9.51 4.91
C ASP A 156 -12.76 10.81 4.08
N LEU A 157 -13.04 10.64 2.79
CA LEU A 157 -13.28 11.73 1.83
C LEU A 157 -14.75 11.78 1.39
N GLY A 158 -15.63 10.94 1.95
CA GLY A 158 -17.02 10.82 1.52
C GLY A 158 -17.63 9.45 1.84
N ASP A 159 -18.65 9.06 1.09
CA ASP A 159 -19.38 7.80 1.35
C ASP A 159 -18.64 6.56 0.83
N GLU A 160 -17.81 6.71 -0.21
CA GLU A 160 -16.91 5.66 -0.70
C GLU A 160 -15.46 6.02 -0.40
N VAL A 161 -14.74 5.07 0.19
CA VAL A 161 -13.33 5.23 0.54
C VAL A 161 -12.49 4.23 -0.24
N ALA A 162 -11.46 4.73 -0.92
CA ALA A 162 -10.45 3.90 -1.57
C ALA A 162 -9.47 3.38 -0.52
N LEU A 163 -9.17 2.08 -0.61
CA LEU A 163 -8.29 1.40 0.33
C LEU A 163 -6.92 1.15 -0.27
N PHE A 164 -5.91 1.25 0.59
CA PHE A 164 -4.52 0.93 0.27
C PHE A 164 -3.99 -0.07 1.30
N PRO A 165 -3.23 -1.10 0.87
CA PRO A 165 -2.65 -2.07 1.80
C PRO A 165 -1.48 -1.44 2.55
N PHE A 166 -1.49 -1.56 3.88
CA PHE A 166 -0.41 -1.11 4.75
C PHE A 166 0.15 -2.26 5.59
N GLY A 167 1.47 -2.29 5.68
CA GLY A 167 2.24 -3.13 6.59
C GLY A 167 2.93 -2.31 7.68
N PRO A 168 3.79 -2.94 8.50
CA PRO A 168 4.50 -2.27 9.59
C PRO A 168 5.51 -1.22 9.10
N GLU A 169 6.08 -1.39 7.90
CA GLU A 169 7.09 -0.49 7.33
C GLU A 169 6.50 0.58 6.40
N GLY A 170 5.19 0.52 6.11
CA GLY A 170 4.52 1.47 5.23
C GLY A 170 3.60 0.81 4.19
N PRO A 171 3.32 1.50 3.07
CA PRO A 171 2.45 0.97 2.01
C PRO A 171 3.10 -0.22 1.30
N LEU A 172 2.30 -1.25 1.02
CA LEU A 172 2.78 -2.48 0.37
C LEU A 172 2.64 -2.39 -1.15
N GLU A 173 3.74 -2.61 -1.88
CA GLU A 173 3.73 -2.67 -3.33
C GLU A 173 3.37 -4.07 -3.85
N GLY A 174 2.59 -4.13 -4.93
CA GLY A 174 2.22 -5.39 -5.57
C GLY A 174 1.11 -6.19 -4.87
N VAL A 175 0.52 -5.65 -3.81
CA VAL A 175 -0.68 -6.19 -3.14
C VAL A 175 -1.92 -5.48 -3.66
N GLU A 176 -2.90 -6.25 -4.11
CA GLU A 176 -4.20 -5.77 -4.57
C GLU A 176 -5.28 -6.10 -3.56
N LEU A 177 -6.19 -5.15 -3.30
CA LEU A 177 -7.31 -5.33 -2.39
C LEU A 177 -8.59 -5.67 -3.16
N ARG A 178 -9.33 -6.65 -2.67
CA ARG A 178 -10.61 -7.12 -3.22
C ARG A 178 -11.66 -7.15 -2.10
N PRO A 179 -12.64 -6.23 -2.10
CA PRO A 179 -12.74 -5.03 -2.93
C PRO A 179 -11.68 -3.96 -2.56
N ASN A 180 -11.35 -3.07 -3.51
CA ASN A 180 -10.43 -1.93 -3.27
C ASN A 180 -11.14 -0.66 -2.78
N ARG A 181 -12.47 -0.73 -2.60
CA ARG A 181 -13.31 0.35 -2.12
C ARG A 181 -14.32 -0.19 -1.12
N VAL A 182 -14.64 0.63 -0.14
CA VAL A 182 -15.64 0.32 0.90
C VAL A 182 -16.57 1.49 1.09
N ARG A 183 -17.77 1.19 1.59
CA ARG A 183 -18.75 2.22 1.93
C ARG A 183 -18.69 2.54 3.42
N VAL A 184 -18.77 3.83 3.74
CA VAL A 184 -18.96 4.31 5.11
C VAL A 184 -20.44 4.16 5.50
N VAL A 185 -20.70 3.34 6.52
CA VAL A 185 -22.05 3.08 7.03
C VAL A 185 -22.41 4.06 8.14
N GLU A 186 -21.47 4.32 9.05
CA GLU A 186 -21.72 5.14 10.23
C GLU A 186 -20.45 5.88 10.66
N ARG A 187 -20.64 7.09 11.21
CA ARG A 187 -19.59 7.90 11.84
C ARG A 187 -19.97 8.10 13.29
N ARG A 188 -19.14 7.60 14.21
CA ARG A 188 -19.33 7.74 15.66
C ARG A 188 -18.23 8.63 16.22
N GLU A 189 -18.56 9.46 17.21
CA GLU A 189 -17.54 10.23 17.92
C GLU A 189 -16.59 9.29 18.65
N ALA A 190 -15.29 9.56 18.54
CA ALA A 190 -14.30 8.79 19.26
C ALA A 190 -14.47 9.03 20.77
N LEU A 191 -14.88 7.99 21.50
CA LEU A 191 -14.91 8.01 22.95
C LEU A 191 -13.50 7.68 23.46
N PHE A 192 -12.88 8.62 24.17
CA PHE A 192 -11.56 8.48 24.75
C PHE A 192 -11.68 7.98 26.19
N LEU A 193 -10.67 7.24 26.63
CA LEU A 193 -10.50 6.85 28.03
C LEU A 193 -9.54 7.84 28.70
N LYS A 194 -9.97 8.50 29.77
CA LYS A 194 -9.09 9.35 30.60
C LYS A 194 -9.21 8.97 32.07
N GLU A 195 -8.05 8.82 32.72
CA GLU A 195 -7.98 8.65 34.17
C GLU A 195 -7.90 10.04 34.81
N VAL A 196 -8.88 10.39 35.63
CA VAL A 196 -9.00 11.72 36.25
C VAL A 196 -8.97 11.58 37.77
N PRO A 197 -8.30 12.47 38.52
CA PRO A 197 -8.30 12.44 39.98
C PRO A 197 -9.70 12.70 40.53
N LEU A 198 -10.12 11.88 41.49
CA LEU A 198 -11.41 12.01 42.18
C LEU A 198 -11.23 12.89 43.41
N SER A 199 -11.98 13.98 43.50
CA SER A 199 -12.06 14.83 44.69
C SER A 199 -13.40 14.62 45.39
N LEU A 200 -13.36 14.12 46.62
CA LEU A 200 -14.56 13.89 47.42
C LEU A 200 -14.85 15.14 48.25
N LYS A 201 -16.08 15.68 48.16
CA LYS A 201 -16.53 16.72 49.09
C LYS A 201 -17.19 16.04 50.30
N PRO A 202 -16.62 16.16 51.52
CA PRO A 202 -17.25 15.60 52.71
C PRO A 202 -18.52 16.39 53.07
N PRO A 203 -19.55 15.73 53.65
CA PRO A 203 -20.72 16.40 54.20
C PRO A 203 -20.33 17.30 55.41
N PRO A 204 -21.14 18.33 55.73
CA PRO A 204 -20.80 19.29 56.80
C PRO A 204 -20.66 18.58 58.16
N GLY A 205 -19.50 18.71 58.79
CA GLY A 205 -19.23 18.21 60.15
C GLY A 205 -18.32 16.98 60.26
N ARG A 206 -17.75 16.45 59.17
CA ARG A 206 -16.80 15.30 59.21
C ARG A 206 -15.52 15.53 58.41
N ARG A 207 -14.42 14.92 58.85
CA ARG A 207 -13.10 15.02 58.19
C ARG A 207 -12.79 13.72 57.47
N LEU A 208 -12.53 13.80 56.17
CA LEU A 208 -12.12 12.65 55.36
C LEU A 208 -10.64 12.32 55.68
N LEU A 209 -10.36 11.14 56.22
CA LEU A 209 -9.00 10.72 56.61
C LEU A 209 -8.21 10.15 55.41
N ASP A 210 -8.79 9.18 54.70
CA ASP A 210 -8.22 8.61 53.49
C ASP A 210 -9.33 8.04 52.60
N TYR A 211 -9.07 7.96 51.29
CA TYR A 211 -9.98 7.37 50.32
C TYR A 211 -9.23 6.62 49.22
N ALA A 212 -9.76 5.46 48.86
CA ALA A 212 -9.26 4.64 47.76
C ALA A 212 -10.42 4.16 46.88
N PRO A 213 -10.33 4.23 45.54
CA PRO A 213 -9.20 4.73 44.73
C PRO A 213 -9.20 6.26 44.55
N LYS A 214 -8.00 6.84 44.37
CA LYS A 214 -7.78 8.29 44.15
C LYS A 214 -8.01 8.73 42.70
N THR A 215 -8.15 7.78 41.77
CA THR A 215 -8.35 7.99 40.34
C THR A 215 -9.58 7.21 39.86
N VAL A 216 -10.30 7.80 38.89
CA VAL A 216 -11.45 7.17 38.23
C VAL A 216 -11.22 7.18 36.73
N ARG A 217 -11.57 6.06 36.08
CA ARG A 217 -11.47 5.89 34.63
C ARG A 217 -12.78 6.36 34.00
N LEU A 218 -12.71 7.40 33.18
CA LEU A 218 -13.85 8.01 32.50
C LEU A 218 -13.76 7.74 31.00
N VAL A 219 -14.90 7.45 30.39
CA VAL A 219 -15.07 7.28 28.94
C VAL A 219 -15.96 8.38 28.42
N GLY A 220 -15.52 9.11 27.40
CA GLY A 220 -16.29 10.21 26.82
C GLY A 220 -15.59 10.91 25.65
N PRO A 221 -16.24 11.87 24.97
CA PRO A 221 -15.64 12.63 23.88
C PRO A 221 -14.38 13.38 24.33
N ARG A 222 -13.40 13.55 23.42
CA ARG A 222 -12.12 14.23 23.71
C ARG A 222 -12.31 15.62 24.32
N GLU A 223 -13.23 16.38 23.75
CA GLU A 223 -13.55 17.76 24.17
C GLU A 223 -14.06 17.81 25.61
N ALA A 224 -14.91 16.86 25.99
CA ALA A 224 -15.43 16.74 27.35
C ALA A 224 -14.35 16.28 28.34
N LEU A 225 -13.43 15.40 27.92
CA LEU A 225 -12.36 14.88 28.77
C LEU A 225 -11.17 15.83 28.92
N GLU A 226 -10.83 16.62 27.89
CA GLU A 226 -9.73 17.59 27.95
C GLU A 226 -10.02 18.74 28.93
N GLY A 227 -11.29 19.17 29.05
CA GLY A 227 -11.72 20.18 30.04
C GLY A 227 -11.82 19.67 31.49
N LEU A 228 -11.77 18.35 31.72
CA LEU A 228 -11.89 17.74 33.05
C LEU A 228 -10.50 17.57 33.71
N ALA A 229 -10.18 18.46 34.66
CA ALA A 229 -8.98 18.38 35.50
C ALA A 229 -9.19 17.53 36.77
N GLY A 230 -10.44 17.35 37.20
CA GLY A 230 -10.83 16.62 38.39
C GLY A 230 -12.34 16.39 38.40
N VAL A 231 -12.80 15.25 38.93
CA VAL A 231 -14.23 15.01 39.12
C VAL A 231 -14.57 15.15 40.59
N THR A 232 -15.59 15.95 40.90
CA THR A 232 -16.09 16.07 42.26
C THR A 232 -17.21 15.05 42.47
N ALA A 233 -17.14 14.29 43.56
CA ALA A 233 -18.21 13.36 43.91
C ALA A 233 -18.69 13.65 45.35
N THR A 234 -20.01 13.69 45.53
CA THR A 234 -20.64 13.99 46.82
C THR A 234 -21.03 12.67 47.47
N LEU A 235 -20.56 12.43 48.70
CA LEU A 235 -20.95 11.28 49.50
C LEU A 235 -22.40 11.46 49.98
N GLN A 236 -23.32 10.64 49.49
CA GLN A 236 -24.69 10.56 49.99
C GLN A 236 -24.84 9.28 50.83
N GLY A 237 -25.09 9.42 52.13
CA GLY A 237 -25.39 8.29 53.02
C GLY A 237 -25.07 8.57 54.49
N ASP A 238 -25.84 7.93 55.39
CA ASP A 238 -25.58 7.90 56.83
C ASP A 238 -24.36 7.00 57.09
N LEU A 239 -23.19 7.63 57.20
CA LEU A 239 -21.92 6.95 57.40
C LEU A 239 -21.67 6.77 58.92
N GLY A 240 -21.55 5.52 59.37
CA GLY A 240 -21.08 5.19 60.72
C GLY A 240 -19.54 5.33 60.85
N PRO A 241 -18.99 5.38 62.08
CA PRO A 241 -17.54 5.43 62.27
C PRO A 241 -16.88 4.11 61.84
N GLY A 242 -15.84 4.18 61.00
CA GLY A 242 -15.10 3.02 60.47
C GLY A 242 -14.86 3.06 58.95
N GLU A 243 -14.15 2.07 58.43
CA GLU A 243 -13.97 1.91 56.97
C GLU A 243 -15.29 1.47 56.32
N VAL A 244 -15.88 2.35 55.50
CA VAL A 244 -17.12 2.05 54.77
C VAL A 244 -16.88 2.11 53.27
N GLU A 245 -17.31 1.07 52.56
CA GLU A 245 -17.31 1.03 51.09
C GLU A 245 -18.59 1.67 50.58
N VAL A 246 -18.50 2.88 50.02
CA VAL A 246 -19.64 3.63 49.51
C VAL A 246 -19.59 3.75 47.99
N ALA A 247 -20.71 3.45 47.35
CA ALA A 247 -20.91 3.74 45.93
C ALA A 247 -21.12 5.25 45.78
N VAL A 248 -20.22 5.91 45.06
CA VAL A 248 -20.29 7.36 44.84
C VAL A 248 -20.68 7.62 43.40
N ALA A 249 -21.68 8.47 43.19
CA ALA A 249 -22.03 8.98 41.88
C ALA A 249 -21.24 10.28 41.64
N PRO A 250 -20.23 10.28 40.75
CA PRO A 250 -19.49 11.49 40.42
C PRO A 250 -20.36 12.44 39.59
N ASP A 251 -20.22 13.75 39.80
CA ASP A 251 -20.89 14.75 38.97
C ASP A 251 -20.17 14.80 37.61
N LEU A 252 -20.81 14.27 36.56
CA LEU A 252 -20.20 14.10 35.24
C LEU A 252 -20.91 14.99 34.19
N PRO A 253 -20.16 15.65 33.29
CA PRO A 253 -20.75 16.38 32.18
C PRO A 253 -21.47 15.45 31.19
N PRO A 254 -22.43 15.97 30.41
CA PRO A 254 -23.22 15.16 29.48
C PRO A 254 -22.31 14.42 28.48
N GLY A 255 -22.50 13.10 28.37
CA GLY A 255 -21.74 12.24 27.45
C GLY A 255 -20.52 11.53 28.07
N VAL A 256 -20.19 11.75 29.34
CA VAL A 256 -19.10 11.06 30.05
C VAL A 256 -19.66 9.99 31.01
N GLN A 257 -19.11 8.78 30.96
CA GLN A 257 -19.50 7.66 31.83
C GLN A 257 -18.29 7.07 32.56
N THR A 258 -18.51 6.50 33.75
CA THR A 258 -17.46 5.76 34.47
C THR A 258 -17.34 4.34 33.91
N LEU A 259 -16.11 3.85 33.79
CA LEU A 259 -15.87 2.46 33.41
C LEU A 259 -16.07 1.54 34.63
N GLY A 260 -17.34 1.25 34.97
CA GLY A 260 -17.75 0.43 36.09
C GLY A 260 -18.23 1.22 37.33
N PRO A 261 -18.77 0.52 38.36
CA PRO A 261 -19.22 1.14 39.60
C PRO A 261 -18.03 1.63 40.43
N VAL A 262 -17.98 2.94 40.73
CA VAL A 262 -16.94 3.53 41.58
C VAL A 262 -17.29 3.26 43.04
N ARG A 263 -16.62 2.29 43.66
CA ARG A 263 -16.70 2.02 45.09
C ARG A 263 -15.51 2.66 45.78
N VAL A 264 -15.78 3.50 46.78
CA VAL A 264 -14.75 4.20 47.52
C VAL A 264 -14.74 3.68 48.95
N ARG A 265 -13.59 3.23 49.44
CA ARG A 265 -13.38 3.02 50.87
C ARG A 265 -13.07 4.36 51.50
N VAL A 266 -13.92 4.80 52.42
CA VAL A 266 -13.72 6.05 53.17
C VAL A 266 -13.48 5.74 54.64
N ALA A 267 -12.43 6.31 55.21
CA ALA A 267 -12.20 6.36 56.65
C ALA A 267 -12.69 7.73 57.17
N LEU A 268 -13.63 7.71 58.12
CA LEU A 268 -14.30 8.90 58.65
C LEU A 268 -14.13 8.97 60.18
N GLU A 269 -13.83 10.17 60.67
CA GLU A 269 -13.85 10.56 62.09
C GLU A 269 -14.94 11.60 62.33
#